data_AF-A0A949M8N8-F1
#
_entry.id   AF-A0A949M8N8-F1
#
_cell.length_a   1.000
_cell.length_b   1.000
_cell.length_c   1.000
_cell.angle_alpha   90.00
_cell.angle_beta   90.00
_cell.angle_gamma   90.00
#
_symmetry.space_group_name_H-M   'P 1'
#
loop_
_entity.id
_entity.type
_entity.pdbx_description
1 polymer ?
#
loop_
_entity_poly.entity_id
_entity_poly.type
_entity_poly.pdbx_seq_one_letter_code
_entity_poly.pdbx_strand_id
1 'polypeptide(L)' 'MDPKTIKILEEKIEAAIADIIVAKMGLKKLPLLPNRRTMHLMAKGAVAVYEAAVENSKDD' A
#
# COMPACT_ATOMS: atom_id res chain seq x y z
N MET A 1 -14.53 5.66 -3.48
CA MET A 1 -14.31 6.27 -2.14
C MET A 1 -14.00 7.76 -2.34
N ASP A 2 -14.00 8.65 -1.34
CA ASP A 2 -13.65 10.06 -1.60
C ASP A 2 -12.12 10.23 -1.77
N PRO A 3 -11.66 11.16 -2.64
CA PRO A 3 -10.23 11.32 -2.95
C PRO A 3 -9.34 11.63 -1.74
N LYS A 4 -9.87 12.26 -0.70
CA LYS A 4 -9.11 12.60 0.50
C LYS A 4 -8.87 11.36 1.35
N THR A 5 -9.89 10.49 1.50
CA THR A 5 -9.75 9.21 2.19
C THR A 5 -8.78 8.28 1.46
N ILE A 6 -8.85 8.22 0.12
CA ILE A 6 -7.92 7.44 -0.71
C ILE A 6 -6.47 7.87 -0.41
N LYS A 7 -6.20 9.18 -0.47
CA LYS A 7 -4.85 9.71 -0.21
C LYS A 7 -4.34 9.37 1.19
N ILE A 8 -5.19 9.50 2.22
CA ILE A 8 -4.82 9.15 3.60
C ILE A 8 -4.51 7.65 3.71
N LEU A 9 -5.28 6.81 3.01
CA LEU A 9 -5.08 5.37 3.02
C LEU A 9 -3.78 4.97 2.30
N GLU A 10 -3.49 5.58 1.14
CA GLU A 10 -2.23 5.40 0.41
C GLU A 10 -1.03 5.75 1.30
N GLU A 11 -1.06 6.91 1.98
CA GLU A 11 0.03 7.35 2.87
C GLU A 11 0.25 6.39 4.05
N LYS A 12 -0.83 5.92 4.68
CA LYS A 12 -0.76 4.96 5.79
C LYS A 12 -0.23 3.60 5.34
N ILE A 13 -0.67 3.11 4.18
CA ILE A 13 -0.21 1.84 3.63
C ILE A 13 1.26 1.94 3.20
N GLU A 14 1.67 3.05 2.56
CA GLU A 14 3.07 3.28 2.19
C GLU A 14 3.98 3.25 3.43
N ALA A 15 3.57 3.91 4.52
CA ALA A 15 4.29 3.87 5.78
C ALA A 15 4.38 2.46 6.39
N ALA A 16 3.28 1.69 6.33
CA ALA A 16 3.26 0.30 6.82
C ALA A 16 4.15 -0.63 5.98
N ILE A 17 4.14 -0.45 4.65
CA ILE A 17 5.03 -1.18 3.73
C ILE A 17 6.49 -0.85 4.08
N ALA A 18 6.82 0.42 4.27
CA ALA A 18 8.18 0.84 4.63
C ALA A 18 8.63 0.23 5.96
N ASP A 19 7.79 0.23 7.00
CA ASP A 19 8.11 -0.40 8.30
C ASP A 19 8.41 -1.91 8.14
N ILE A 20 7.55 -2.63 7.41
CA ILE A 20 7.73 -4.08 7.23
C ILE A 20 8.99 -4.37 6.40
N ILE A 21 9.14 -3.73 5.25
CA ILE A 21 10.20 -4.03 4.29
C ILE A 21 11.55 -3.55 4.79
N VAL A 22 11.63 -2.32 5.30
CA VAL A 22 12.89 -1.68 5.69
C VAL A 22 13.29 -2.08 7.12
N ALA A 23 12.37 -1.97 8.08
CA ALA A 23 12.71 -2.17 9.49
C ALA A 23 12.66 -3.65 9.92
N LYS A 24 11.68 -4.44 9.44
CA LYS A 24 11.47 -5.83 9.91
C LYS A 24 12.13 -6.89 9.03
N MET A 25 12.10 -6.73 7.71
CA MET A 25 12.70 -7.69 6.78
C MET A 25 14.16 -7.34 6.47
N GLY A 26 14.39 -6.12 5.99
CA GLY A 26 15.71 -5.64 5.58
C GLY A 26 16.35 -6.50 4.48
N LEU A 27 17.60 -6.18 4.13
CA LEU A 27 18.39 -6.95 3.14
C LEU A 27 18.72 -8.38 3.60
N LYS A 28 18.49 -8.71 4.88
CA LYS A 28 18.68 -10.07 5.40
C LYS A 28 17.62 -11.05 4.88
N LYS A 29 16.42 -10.56 4.56
CA LYS A 29 15.29 -11.38 4.08
C LYS A 29 14.84 -11.05 2.68
N LEU A 30 15.25 -9.91 2.13
CA LEU A 30 14.88 -9.47 0.79
C LEU A 30 16.12 -9.30 -0.08
N PRO A 31 16.09 -9.79 -1.34
CA PRO A 31 17.21 -9.66 -2.27
C PRO A 31 17.48 -8.20 -2.67
N LEU A 32 16.45 -7.34 -2.59
CA LEU A 32 16.53 -5.93 -2.90
C LEU A 32 15.52 -5.15 -2.05
N LEU A 33 15.91 -3.97 -1.59
CA LEU A 33 14.98 -3.03 -0.98
C LEU A 33 14.33 -2.14 -2.07
N PRO A 34 12.99 -2.10 -2.15
CA PRO A 34 12.31 -1.20 -3.05
C PRO A 34 12.61 0.26 -2.67
N ASN A 35 12.76 1.11 -3.69
CA ASN A 35 12.86 2.54 -3.47
C ASN A 35 11.49 3.13 -3.07
N ARG A 36 11.49 4.38 -2.62
CA ARG A 36 10.26 5.08 -2.20
C ARG A 36 9.17 5.09 -3.27
N ARG A 37 9.54 5.30 -4.55
CA ARG A 37 8.57 5.30 -5.66
C ARG A 37 7.91 3.94 -5.83
N THR A 38 8.67 2.85 -5.70
CA THR A 38 8.13 1.49 -5.75
C THR A 38 7.18 1.24 -4.58
N MET A 39 7.54 1.61 -3.36
CA MET A 39 6.64 1.48 -2.19
C MET A 39 5.35 2.30 -2.35
N HIS A 40 5.44 3.51 -2.89
CA HIS A 40 4.28 4.34 -3.20
C HIS A 40 3.33 3.67 -4.21
N LEU A 41 3.86 3.05 -5.26
CA LEU A 41 3.05 2.30 -6.24
C LEU A 41 2.43 1.04 -5.62
N MET A 42 3.12 0.35 -4.72
CA MET A 42 2.55 -0.79 -3.99
C MET A 42 1.38 -0.36 -3.12
N ALA A 43 1.51 0.78 -2.42
CA ALA A 43 0.42 1.33 -1.61
C ALA A 43 -0.81 1.66 -2.47
N LYS A 44 -0.60 2.30 -3.64
CA LYS A 44 -1.67 2.56 -4.61
C LYS A 44 -2.36 1.29 -5.09
N GLY A 45 -1.58 0.26 -5.42
CA GLY A 45 -2.12 -1.04 -5.81
C GLY A 45 -2.98 -1.66 -4.72
N ALA A 46 -2.52 -1.62 -3.47
CA ALA A 46 -3.27 -2.13 -2.32
C ALA A 46 -4.58 -1.35 -2.08
N VAL A 47 -4.54 -0.01 -2.21
CA VAL A 47 -5.75 0.82 -2.10
C VAL A 47 -6.74 0.50 -3.21
N ALA A 48 -6.29 0.38 -4.46
CA ALA A 48 -7.17 0.06 -5.59
C ALA A 48 -7.89 -1.30 -5.41
N VAL A 49 -7.21 -2.31 -4.85
CA VAL A 49 -7.84 -3.60 -4.52
C VAL A 49 -8.92 -3.43 -3.46
N TYR A 50 -8.69 -2.61 -2.43
CA TYR A 50 -9.70 -2.32 -1.41
C TYR A 50 -10.88 -1.54 -1.97
N GLU A 51 -10.64 -0.56 -2.84
CA GLU A 51 -11.70 0.19 -3.51
C GLU A 51 -12.60 -0.73 -4.34
N ALA A 52 -11.99 -1.62 -5.14
CA ALA A 52 -12.74 -2.60 -5.91
C ALA A 52 -13.56 -3.54 -5.02
N ALA A 53 -13.03 -3.97 -3.87
CA ALA A 53 -13.77 -4.79 -2.91
C ALA A 53 -14.97 -4.04 -2.32
N VAL A 54 -14.81 -2.76 -1.99
CA VAL A 54 -15.89 -1.89 -1.48
C VAL A 54 -16.95 -1.64 -2.55
N GLU A 55 -16.57 -1.50 -3.81
CA GLU A 55 -17.50 -1.38 -4.93
C GLU A 55 -18.29 -2.66 -5.13
N ASN A 56 -17.62 -3.81 -5.22
CA ASN A 56 -18.29 -5.12 -5.37
C ASN A 56 -19.27 -5.41 -4.22
N SER A 57 -18.94 -5.04 -2.98
CA SER A 57 -19.83 -5.25 -1.82
C SER A 57 -21.11 -4.42 -1.82
N LYS A 58 -21.25 -3.45 -2.73
CA LYS A 58 -22.48 -2.66 -2.90
C LYS A 58 -23.40 -3.22 -3.97
N ASP A 59 -22.85 -4.08 -4.83
CA ASP A 59 -23.57 -4.73 -5.91
C ASP A 59 -24.15 -6.10 -5.49
N ASP A 60 -23.69 -6.64 -4.35
CA ASP A 60 -24.26 -7.80 -3.63
C ASP A 60 -25.36 -7.40 -2.62
#